data_AF-A0A1M3G426-F1
#
_entry.id   AF-A0A1M3G426-F1
#
_cell.length_a   1.000
_cell.length_b   1.000
_cell.length_c   1.000
_cell.angle_alpha   90.00
_cell.angle_beta   90.00
_cell.angle_gamma   90.00
#
_symmetry.space_group_name_H-M   'P 1'
#
loop_
_entity.id
_entity.type
_entity.pdbx_description
1 polymer ?
#
loop_
_entity_poly.entity_id
_entity_poly.type
_entity_poly.pdbx_seq_one_letter_code
_entity_poly.pdbx_strand_id
1 'polypeptide(L)'
;MLFLLFIQKAEAQIIDPFPYKFSSSIYEKIKTDSASWRGGVTSSDLSFIGLYKEALQEWDKARPARRKISEADSIDFIKNYRAADARKFILQKARENRVLIFNEAHYNPRNRVFVTSMLKDLKKIGYNYFAAETFSTRPGFKENSRYPNLNSGYYTMEPEFGNLMRAANELNYVLYPYEHTSGGNQWRRENGQARNLARLLDSLPNSKVVIYCGFDHIMEDSIADWVTPMAAQLKKLTGIDPYTVDQIVLSEHSDYTLNNPYFNLIKAKQYAILADRQNNAFNKRFDDKKVDALLFSPPTRYIYNRPHWTFENGKMAYLLNKDSVQVSYPFLAKVYFTENDIDNMVIPIDIIEIRSEKELVNTAMAVFRKKKFIIQLTDTKGNTQIIRPGRRIRKK
;
A
#
# COMPACT_ATOMS: atom_id res chain seq x y z
N MET A 1 21.00 44.61 44.95
CA MET A 1 19.70 44.30 44.33
C MET A 1 19.96 43.29 43.21
N LEU A 2 19.73 42.01 43.50
CA LEU A 2 20.03 40.88 42.59
C LEU A 2 18.84 40.68 41.64
N PHE A 3 19.02 40.88 40.34
CA PHE A 3 17.99 40.54 39.35
C PHE A 3 18.19 39.09 38.89
N LEU A 4 17.34 38.19 39.36
CA LEU A 4 17.19 36.84 38.82
C LEU A 4 16.40 36.94 37.50
N LEU A 5 17.07 36.72 36.38
CA LEU A 5 16.45 36.48 35.08
C LEU A 5 15.93 35.03 35.04
N PHE A 6 14.63 34.87 35.24
CA PHE A 6 13.92 33.64 34.90
C PHE A 6 13.82 33.54 33.38
N ILE A 7 14.65 32.71 32.75
CA ILE A 7 14.44 32.28 31.38
C ILE A 7 13.38 31.16 31.42
N GLN A 8 12.13 31.53 31.18
CA GLN A 8 11.09 30.59 30.80
C GLN A 8 11.50 29.99 29.44
N LYS A 9 11.90 28.72 29.42
CA LYS A 9 11.91 27.95 28.17
C LYS A 9 10.46 27.82 27.73
N ALA A 10 10.06 28.61 26.74
CA ALA A 10 8.85 28.33 25.99
C ALA A 10 9.02 26.95 25.34
N GLU A 11 8.21 25.97 25.77
CA GLU A 11 8.01 24.76 24.98
C GLU A 11 7.37 25.20 23.67
N ALA A 12 8.15 25.23 22.60
CA ALA A 12 7.62 25.45 21.27
C ALA A 12 6.58 24.35 21.01
N GLN A 13 5.31 24.73 20.87
CA GLN A 13 4.26 23.86 20.36
C GLN A 13 4.73 23.38 18.98
N ILE A 14 5.17 22.12 18.89
CA ILE A 14 5.48 21.47 17.62
C ILE A 14 4.14 21.32 16.90
N ILE A 15 3.81 22.28 16.04
CA ILE A 15 2.74 22.14 15.03
C ILE A 15 3.12 20.93 14.19
N ASP A 16 2.24 19.93 14.10
CA ASP A 16 2.49 18.72 13.31
C ASP A 16 2.78 19.11 11.85
N PRO A 17 4.02 18.97 11.35
CA PRO A 17 4.38 19.37 10.00
C PRO A 17 3.85 18.37 8.94
N PHE A 18 3.17 17.30 9.37
CA PHE A 18 2.74 16.21 8.50
C PHE A 18 1.31 16.41 7.95
N PRO A 19 1.04 15.96 6.71
CA PRO A 19 -0.25 16.15 6.04
C PRO A 19 -1.34 15.16 6.50
N TYR A 20 -1.13 14.40 7.58
CA TYR A 20 -2.12 13.43 8.05
C TYR A 20 -3.29 14.14 8.71
N LYS A 21 -4.45 14.04 8.07
CA LYS A 21 -5.68 14.67 8.54
C LYS A 21 -6.47 13.69 9.39
N PHE A 22 -7.15 14.20 10.43
CA PHE A 22 -8.16 13.43 11.14
C PHE A 22 -9.30 13.05 10.19
N SER A 23 -9.91 11.90 10.45
CA SER A 23 -11.07 11.39 9.71
C SER A 23 -12.21 12.39 9.62
N SER A 24 -12.46 13.17 10.67
CA SER A 24 -13.43 14.28 10.65
C SER A 24 -13.14 15.28 9.53
N SER A 25 -11.89 15.74 9.40
CA SER A 25 -11.49 16.66 8.34
C SER A 25 -11.51 16.02 6.94
N ILE A 26 -11.19 14.73 6.85
CA ILE A 26 -11.28 13.95 5.60
C ILE A 26 -12.75 13.88 5.13
N TYR A 27 -13.67 13.57 6.05
CA TYR A 27 -15.10 13.49 5.77
C TYR A 27 -15.77 14.85 5.52
N GLU A 28 -15.28 15.95 6.11
CA GLU A 28 -15.77 17.29 5.74
C GLU A 28 -15.38 17.64 4.30
N LYS A 29 -14.16 17.29 3.86
CA LYS A 29 -13.70 17.58 2.50
C LYS A 29 -14.51 16.87 1.42
N ILE A 30 -14.95 15.63 1.65
CA ILE A 30 -15.74 14.90 0.64
C ILE A 30 -17.14 15.46 0.44
N LYS A 31 -17.74 16.13 1.44
CA LYS A 31 -19.07 16.75 1.31
C LYS A 31 -19.10 17.83 0.22
N THR A 32 -17.97 18.45 -0.06
CA THR A 32 -17.81 19.49 -1.07
C THR A 32 -17.12 18.98 -2.35
N ASP A 33 -16.74 17.70 -2.41
CA ASP A 33 -16.07 17.11 -3.56
C ASP A 33 -17.07 16.72 -4.65
N SER A 34 -17.05 17.47 -5.76
CA SER A 34 -17.88 17.22 -6.94
C SER A 34 -17.21 16.32 -7.99
N ALA A 35 -15.99 15.82 -7.74
CA ALA A 35 -15.21 15.11 -8.74
C ALA A 35 -15.80 13.74 -9.14
N SER A 36 -15.53 13.31 -10.37
CA SER A 36 -16.07 12.08 -10.96
C SER A 36 -15.53 10.79 -10.33
N TRP A 37 -14.42 10.84 -9.60
CA TRP A 37 -13.80 9.71 -8.89
C TRP A 37 -14.31 9.51 -7.46
N ARG A 38 -15.52 10.00 -7.15
CA ARG A 38 -16.16 10.04 -5.81
C ARG A 38 -15.70 8.92 -4.88
N GLY A 39 -15.15 9.30 -3.73
CA GLY A 39 -14.65 8.38 -2.70
C GLY A 39 -13.20 7.93 -2.87
N GLY A 40 -12.57 8.03 -4.04
CA GLY A 40 -11.22 7.50 -4.28
C GLY A 40 -10.10 8.17 -3.47
N VAL A 41 -10.07 9.50 -3.47
CA VAL A 41 -9.12 10.28 -2.67
C VAL A 41 -9.39 10.09 -1.18
N THR A 42 -10.65 10.19 -0.76
CA THR A 42 -11.08 9.98 0.63
C THR A 42 -10.69 8.61 1.16
N SER A 43 -10.91 7.55 0.37
CA SER A 43 -10.52 6.18 0.73
C SER A 43 -9.01 6.04 0.89
N SER A 44 -8.24 6.73 0.04
CA SER A 44 -6.78 6.75 0.15
C SER A 44 -6.33 7.53 1.40
N ASP A 45 -6.90 8.72 1.64
CA ASP A 45 -6.58 9.53 2.82
C ASP A 45 -6.94 8.81 4.13
N LEU A 46 -8.07 8.07 4.17
CA LEU A 46 -8.44 7.22 5.32
C LEU A 46 -7.43 6.07 5.53
N SER A 47 -6.91 5.49 4.45
CA SER A 47 -5.88 4.45 4.55
C SER A 47 -4.58 5.01 5.12
N PHE A 48 -4.25 6.28 4.86
CA PHE A 48 -3.03 6.92 5.36
C PHE A 48 -3.02 7.06 6.89
N ILE A 49 -4.20 7.09 7.52
CA ILE A 49 -4.35 7.18 8.98
C ILE A 49 -4.83 5.86 9.63
N GLY A 50 -4.63 4.73 8.95
CA GLY A 50 -4.88 3.40 9.51
C GLY A 50 -6.35 2.98 9.60
N LEU A 51 -7.28 3.76 9.05
CA LEU A 51 -8.72 3.49 9.05
C LEU A 51 -9.13 2.63 7.85
N TYR A 52 -8.47 1.47 7.70
CA TYR A 52 -8.56 0.62 6.51
C TYR A 52 -9.97 0.08 6.23
N LYS A 53 -10.77 -0.19 7.29
CA LYS A 53 -12.17 -0.60 7.11
C LYS A 53 -13.01 0.50 6.47
N GLU A 54 -12.84 1.73 6.97
CA GLU A 54 -13.57 2.90 6.51
C GLU A 54 -13.13 3.30 5.11
N ALA A 55 -11.83 3.16 4.80
CA ALA A 55 -11.29 3.31 3.45
C ALA A 55 -11.99 2.37 2.45
N LEU A 56 -12.13 1.09 2.78
CA LEU A 56 -12.81 0.12 1.92
C LEU A 56 -14.31 0.44 1.77
N GLN A 57 -14.98 0.79 2.86
CA GLN A 57 -16.39 1.19 2.84
C GLN A 57 -16.62 2.44 1.98
N GLU A 58 -15.77 3.44 2.10
CA GLU A 58 -15.89 4.69 1.34
C GLU A 58 -15.68 4.47 -0.16
N TRP A 59 -14.76 3.58 -0.53
CA TRP A 59 -14.55 3.22 -1.93
C TRP A 59 -15.79 2.56 -2.54
N ASP A 60 -16.43 1.67 -1.78
CA ASP A 60 -17.56 0.88 -2.26
C ASP A 60 -18.87 1.68 -2.36
N LYS A 61 -19.05 2.73 -1.55
CA LYS A 61 -20.25 3.59 -1.60
C LYS A 61 -20.55 4.12 -3.00
N ALA A 62 -19.53 4.47 -3.76
CA ALA A 62 -19.67 4.98 -5.13
C ALA A 62 -19.82 3.88 -6.20
N ARG A 63 -19.70 2.60 -5.81
CA ARG A 63 -19.60 1.43 -6.73
C ARG A 63 -20.51 0.28 -6.28
N PRO A 64 -21.83 0.47 -6.18
CA PRO A 64 -22.74 -0.54 -5.64
C PRO A 64 -23.03 -1.71 -6.61
N ALA A 65 -22.42 -1.73 -7.79
CA ALA A 65 -22.75 -2.68 -8.84
C ALA A 65 -22.39 -4.12 -8.45
N ARG A 66 -23.41 -4.97 -8.32
CA ARG A 66 -23.25 -6.39 -8.02
C ARG A 66 -23.06 -7.17 -9.30
N ARG A 67 -21.94 -7.88 -9.41
CA ARG A 67 -21.64 -8.74 -10.56
C ARG A 67 -22.23 -10.13 -10.35
N LYS A 68 -22.53 -10.83 -11.44
CA LYS A 68 -22.98 -12.23 -11.44
C LYS A 68 -22.18 -13.01 -12.47
N ILE A 69 -21.96 -14.29 -12.19
CA ILE A 69 -21.43 -15.27 -13.15
C ILE A 69 -22.51 -16.30 -13.43
N SER A 70 -22.43 -16.94 -14.60
CA SER A 70 -23.35 -18.04 -14.92
C SER A 70 -23.07 -19.26 -14.04
N GLU A 71 -24.04 -20.15 -13.94
CA GLU A 71 -23.86 -21.45 -13.27
C GLU A 71 -22.78 -22.28 -13.96
N ALA A 72 -22.75 -22.27 -15.30
CA ALA A 72 -21.72 -22.94 -16.09
C ALA A 72 -20.30 -22.42 -15.76
N ASP A 73 -20.12 -21.09 -15.71
CA ASP A 73 -18.84 -20.47 -15.34
C ASP A 73 -18.43 -20.83 -13.90
N SER A 74 -19.40 -20.89 -12.98
CA SER A 74 -19.15 -21.27 -11.58
C SER A 74 -18.68 -22.72 -11.47
N ILE A 75 -19.34 -23.63 -12.18
CA ILE A 75 -19.01 -25.06 -12.22
C ILE A 75 -17.64 -25.27 -12.87
N ASP A 76 -17.36 -24.59 -13.98
CA ASP A 76 -16.07 -24.64 -14.68
C ASP A 76 -14.94 -24.19 -13.73
N PHE A 77 -15.09 -23.03 -13.10
CA PHE A 77 -14.11 -22.49 -12.18
C PHE A 77 -13.78 -23.46 -11.03
N ILE A 78 -14.80 -24.00 -10.37
CA ILE A 78 -14.63 -24.92 -9.22
C ILE A 78 -13.97 -26.24 -9.66
N LYS A 79 -14.31 -26.76 -10.84
CA LYS A 79 -13.79 -28.06 -11.31
C LYS A 79 -12.37 -27.98 -11.86
N ASN A 80 -12.02 -26.86 -12.49
CA ASN A 80 -10.80 -26.76 -13.29
C ASN A 80 -9.67 -26.00 -12.60
N TYR A 81 -9.96 -25.18 -11.57
CA TYR A 81 -8.94 -24.40 -10.87
C TYR A 81 -8.73 -24.85 -9.43
N ARG A 82 -7.46 -24.92 -9.03
CA ARG A 82 -7.04 -25.16 -7.64
C ARG A 82 -6.32 -23.95 -7.08
N ALA A 83 -6.47 -23.70 -5.78
CA ALA A 83 -5.68 -22.70 -5.09
C ALA A 83 -4.24 -23.17 -4.92
N ALA A 84 -3.30 -22.55 -5.64
CA ALA A 84 -1.86 -22.72 -5.46
C ALA A 84 -1.32 -21.64 -4.50
N ASP A 85 -0.25 -21.95 -3.75
CA ASP A 85 0.45 -20.96 -2.94
C ASP A 85 0.94 -19.80 -3.82
N ALA A 86 0.44 -18.58 -3.58
CA ALA A 86 0.69 -17.45 -4.46
C ALA A 86 2.18 -17.11 -4.56
N ARG A 87 2.90 -17.11 -3.44
CA ARG A 87 4.32 -16.73 -3.41
C ARG A 87 5.14 -17.71 -4.23
N LYS A 88 4.93 -19.02 -4.05
CA LYS A 88 5.62 -20.06 -4.82
C LYS A 88 5.31 -19.96 -6.31
N PHE A 89 4.03 -19.81 -6.67
CA PHE A 89 3.59 -19.72 -8.07
C PHE A 89 4.21 -18.51 -8.77
N ILE A 90 4.11 -17.32 -8.15
CA ILE A 90 4.66 -16.09 -8.73
C ILE A 90 6.18 -16.14 -8.79
N LEU A 91 6.87 -16.70 -7.79
CA LEU A 91 8.33 -16.87 -7.86
C LEU A 91 8.76 -17.83 -8.97
N GLN A 92 7.97 -18.84 -9.32
CA GLN A 92 8.24 -19.70 -10.48
C GLN A 92 8.20 -18.87 -11.76
N LYS A 93 7.09 -18.14 -11.99
CA LYS A 93 6.94 -17.28 -13.17
C LYS A 93 7.96 -16.14 -13.22
N ALA A 94 8.32 -15.58 -12.07
CA ALA A 94 9.34 -14.56 -11.96
C ALA A 94 10.75 -15.07 -12.34
N ARG A 95 11.04 -16.38 -12.28
CA ARG A 95 12.31 -16.92 -12.80
C ARG A 95 12.39 -16.88 -14.32
N GLU A 96 11.25 -17.05 -14.98
CA GLU A 96 11.12 -17.08 -16.44
C GLU A 96 11.02 -15.66 -17.04
N ASN A 97 10.59 -14.69 -16.24
CA ASN A 97 10.30 -13.34 -16.72
C ASN A 97 11.33 -12.30 -16.23
N ARG A 98 11.63 -11.32 -17.08
CA ARG A 98 12.53 -10.20 -16.76
C ARG A 98 11.79 -9.05 -16.07
N VAL A 99 10.55 -8.81 -16.47
CA VAL A 99 9.69 -7.75 -15.92
C VAL A 99 8.54 -8.41 -15.17
N LEU A 100 8.35 -8.01 -13.92
CA LEU A 100 7.25 -8.44 -13.07
C LEU A 100 6.47 -7.21 -12.63
N ILE A 101 5.17 -7.15 -12.94
CA ILE A 101 4.33 -6.00 -12.60
C ILE A 101 3.26 -6.44 -11.59
N PHE A 102 3.14 -5.69 -10.51
CA PHE A 102 2.03 -5.81 -9.56
C PHE A 102 1.26 -4.50 -9.54
N ASN A 103 -0.08 -4.56 -9.50
CA ASN A 103 -0.88 -3.37 -9.26
C ASN A 103 -1.33 -3.24 -7.81
N GLU A 104 -1.89 -2.09 -7.46
CA GLU A 104 -2.55 -1.85 -6.19
C GLU A 104 -3.83 -1.02 -6.33
N ALA A 105 -4.75 -1.24 -5.42
CA ALA A 105 -5.75 -0.24 -5.08
C ALA A 105 -5.14 0.71 -4.04
N HIS A 106 -5.05 2.01 -4.32
CA HIS A 106 -4.38 2.98 -3.43
C HIS A 106 -4.97 3.05 -2.01
N TYR A 107 -6.22 2.64 -1.83
CA TYR A 107 -6.93 2.57 -0.56
C TYR A 107 -6.80 1.22 0.16
N ASN A 108 -6.15 0.22 -0.45
CA ASN A 108 -5.98 -1.12 0.12
C ASN A 108 -4.49 -1.49 0.33
N PRO A 109 -3.88 -1.03 1.43
CA PRO A 109 -2.46 -1.25 1.69
C PRO A 109 -2.03 -2.70 1.86
N ARG A 110 -2.99 -3.63 1.97
CA ARG A 110 -2.72 -5.06 1.95
C ARG A 110 -1.97 -5.50 0.68
N ASN A 111 -2.21 -4.85 -0.46
CA ASN A 111 -1.46 -5.10 -1.69
C ASN A 111 0.05 -4.87 -1.50
N ARG A 112 0.42 -3.88 -0.68
CA ARG A 112 1.82 -3.54 -0.36
C ARG A 112 2.43 -4.54 0.61
N VAL A 113 1.63 -5.01 1.58
CA VAL A 113 2.04 -6.07 2.52
C VAL A 113 2.39 -7.35 1.78
N PHE A 114 1.58 -7.75 0.79
CA PHE A 114 1.87 -8.94 -0.02
C PHE A 114 3.19 -8.79 -0.80
N VAL A 115 3.37 -7.70 -1.55
CA VAL A 115 4.59 -7.48 -2.35
C VAL A 115 5.83 -7.37 -1.45
N THR A 116 5.72 -6.74 -0.28
CA THR A 116 6.80 -6.69 0.72
C THR A 116 7.26 -8.09 1.12
N SER A 117 6.33 -9.04 1.28
CA SER A 117 6.66 -10.44 1.62
C SER A 117 7.42 -11.19 0.51
N MET A 118 7.42 -10.67 -0.71
CA MET A 118 8.06 -11.27 -1.88
C MET A 118 9.48 -10.73 -2.11
N LEU A 119 9.78 -9.50 -1.68
CA LEU A 119 11.02 -8.79 -2.03
C LEU A 119 12.28 -9.61 -1.74
N LYS A 120 12.39 -10.24 -0.57
CA LYS A 120 13.59 -11.01 -0.23
C LYS A 120 13.84 -12.17 -1.20
N ASP A 121 12.78 -12.87 -1.61
CA ASP A 121 12.90 -14.03 -2.49
C ASP A 121 13.02 -13.62 -3.96
N LEU A 122 12.40 -12.50 -4.37
CA LEU A 122 12.61 -11.87 -5.68
C LEU A 122 14.07 -11.40 -5.83
N LYS A 123 14.66 -10.79 -4.79
CA LYS A 123 16.05 -10.36 -4.78
C LYS A 123 17.01 -11.52 -5.04
N LYS A 124 16.78 -12.66 -4.38
CA LYS A 124 17.60 -13.89 -4.56
C LYS A 124 17.59 -14.42 -6.00
N ILE A 125 16.50 -14.21 -6.74
CA ILE A 125 16.39 -14.68 -8.14
C ILE A 125 16.70 -13.57 -9.17
N GLY A 126 17.35 -12.49 -8.74
CA GLY A 126 17.95 -11.48 -9.63
C GLY A 126 17.15 -10.19 -9.82
N TYR A 127 16.01 -10.00 -9.12
CA TYR A 127 15.31 -8.72 -9.14
C TYR A 127 16.03 -7.71 -8.26
N ASN A 128 16.74 -6.77 -8.90
CA ASN A 128 17.55 -5.76 -8.21
C ASN A 128 16.93 -4.36 -8.26
N TYR A 129 15.94 -4.14 -9.13
CA TYR A 129 15.33 -2.84 -9.37
C TYR A 129 13.86 -2.89 -8.99
N PHE A 130 13.39 -1.86 -8.31
CA PHE A 130 11.99 -1.68 -7.91
C PHE A 130 11.52 -0.32 -8.42
N ALA A 131 10.72 -0.32 -9.48
CA ALA A 131 10.14 0.88 -10.05
C ALA A 131 8.72 1.05 -9.53
N ALA A 132 8.35 2.25 -9.04
CA ALA A 132 7.01 2.49 -8.52
C ALA A 132 6.44 3.81 -8.99
N GLU A 133 5.14 3.82 -9.28
CA GLU A 133 4.39 4.98 -9.77
C GLU A 133 4.56 6.19 -8.87
N THR A 134 4.50 5.97 -7.56
CA THR A 134 4.49 7.05 -6.59
C THR A 134 5.84 7.75 -6.43
N PHE A 135 6.95 7.12 -6.81
CA PHE A 135 8.27 7.63 -6.45
C PHE A 135 8.51 8.98 -7.11
N SER A 136 9.00 9.93 -6.31
CA SER A 136 9.24 11.30 -6.74
C SER A 136 10.32 11.37 -7.82
N THR A 137 10.05 12.09 -8.89
CA THR A 137 11.02 12.40 -9.97
C THR A 137 11.85 13.65 -9.65
N ARG A 138 11.63 14.30 -8.51
CA ARG A 138 12.35 15.51 -8.11
C ARG A 138 13.81 15.19 -7.76
N PRO A 139 14.76 16.12 -7.99
CA PRO A 139 16.13 15.99 -7.49
C PRO A 139 16.14 15.70 -5.98
N GLY A 140 17.04 14.82 -5.53
CA GLY A 140 17.11 14.41 -4.12
C GLY A 140 16.39 13.11 -3.78
N PHE A 141 15.56 12.53 -4.66
CA PHE A 141 14.88 11.26 -4.35
C PHE A 141 15.87 10.12 -4.10
N LYS A 142 16.90 9.97 -4.94
CA LYS A 142 17.88 8.88 -4.82
C LYS A 142 18.71 9.01 -3.54
N GLU A 143 19.15 10.22 -3.23
CA GLU A 143 19.95 10.56 -2.05
C GLU A 143 19.17 10.39 -0.74
N ASN A 144 17.87 10.75 -0.75
CA ASN A 144 17.00 10.66 0.41
C ASN A 144 16.24 9.33 0.53
N SER A 145 16.34 8.46 -0.48
CA SER A 145 15.56 7.22 -0.57
C SER A 145 15.81 6.28 0.59
N ARG A 146 16.92 6.40 1.33
CA ARG A 146 17.30 5.50 2.42
C ARG A 146 16.22 5.37 3.50
N TYR A 147 15.45 6.45 3.74
CA TYR A 147 14.28 6.44 4.59
C TYR A 147 13.12 7.16 3.89
N PRO A 148 11.93 6.53 3.77
CA PRO A 148 10.79 7.22 3.17
C PRO A 148 10.44 8.46 3.98
N ASN A 149 10.21 9.56 3.29
CA ASN A 149 9.77 10.84 3.84
C ASN A 149 8.69 11.46 2.93
N LEU A 150 8.13 12.60 3.32
CA LEU A 150 7.07 13.27 2.55
C LEU A 150 7.49 13.67 1.11
N ASN A 151 8.79 13.74 0.82
CA ASN A 151 9.32 14.02 -0.51
C ASN A 151 9.49 12.76 -1.37
N SER A 152 9.25 11.57 -0.82
CA SER A 152 9.44 10.28 -1.50
C SER A 152 8.32 9.99 -2.52
N GLY A 153 7.12 10.53 -2.30
CA GLY A 153 5.97 10.32 -3.18
C GLY A 153 4.62 10.39 -2.46
N TYR A 154 3.55 10.72 -3.17
CA TYR A 154 2.22 10.88 -2.56
C TYR A 154 1.72 9.60 -1.88
N TYR A 155 1.75 8.44 -2.55
CA TYR A 155 1.30 7.19 -1.96
C TYR A 155 2.30 6.62 -0.93
N THR A 156 3.55 7.08 -0.93
CA THR A 156 4.54 6.67 0.10
C THR A 156 4.19 7.18 1.50
N MET A 157 3.29 8.17 1.60
CA MET A 157 2.80 8.69 2.89
C MET A 157 1.97 7.65 3.65
N GLU A 158 1.40 6.66 2.98
CA GLU A 158 0.75 5.56 3.67
C GLU A 158 1.79 4.64 4.32
N PRO A 159 1.60 4.25 5.60
CA PRO A 159 2.61 3.50 6.34
C PRO A 159 3.09 2.20 5.71
N GLU A 160 2.23 1.39 5.09
CA GLU A 160 2.65 0.14 4.43
C GLU A 160 3.39 0.37 3.12
N PHE A 161 3.14 1.47 2.39
CA PHE A 161 3.99 1.85 1.25
C PHE A 161 5.36 2.29 1.76
N GLY A 162 5.40 3.11 2.81
CA GLY A 162 6.64 3.44 3.50
C GLY A 162 7.40 2.18 3.94
N ASN A 163 6.71 1.19 4.51
CA ASN A 163 7.32 -0.08 4.93
C ASN A 163 7.83 -0.90 3.75
N LEU A 164 7.11 -0.95 2.63
CA LEU A 164 7.56 -1.58 1.38
C LEU A 164 8.86 -0.93 0.88
N MET A 165 8.92 0.40 0.87
CA MET A 165 10.13 1.15 0.50
C MET A 165 11.29 0.87 1.47
N ARG A 166 11.07 0.88 2.79
CA ARG A 166 12.09 0.50 3.78
C ARG A 166 12.62 -0.91 3.55
N ALA A 167 11.74 -1.88 3.31
CA ALA A 167 12.13 -3.26 3.05
C ALA A 167 12.95 -3.40 1.76
N ALA A 168 12.57 -2.67 0.70
CA ALA A 168 13.33 -2.63 -0.55
C ALA A 168 14.74 -2.03 -0.33
N ASN A 169 14.86 -0.95 0.46
CA ASN A 169 16.15 -0.37 0.82
C ASN A 169 17.02 -1.29 1.68
N GLU A 170 16.44 -1.94 2.70
CA GLU A 170 17.16 -2.90 3.54
C GLU A 170 17.72 -4.08 2.73
N LEU A 171 17.09 -4.41 1.60
CA LEU A 171 17.51 -5.43 0.64
C LEU A 171 18.38 -4.87 -0.50
N ASN A 172 18.77 -3.60 -0.45
CA ASN A 172 19.55 -2.90 -1.49
C ASN A 172 18.93 -2.98 -2.89
N TYR A 173 17.61 -2.81 -2.99
CA TYR A 173 16.96 -2.53 -4.28
C TYR A 173 17.33 -1.14 -4.77
N VAL A 174 17.53 -1.00 -6.09
CA VAL A 174 17.60 0.30 -6.73
C VAL A 174 16.17 0.77 -6.99
N LEU A 175 15.74 1.80 -6.27
CA LEU A 175 14.41 2.39 -6.43
C LEU A 175 14.39 3.33 -7.63
N TYR A 176 13.38 3.19 -8.50
CA TYR A 176 13.29 3.96 -9.74
C TYR A 176 11.93 4.68 -9.89
N PRO A 177 11.90 6.02 -9.91
CA PRO A 177 10.69 6.76 -10.25
C PRO A 177 10.44 6.71 -11.76
N TYR A 178 9.20 6.40 -12.16
CA TYR A 178 8.83 6.35 -13.58
C TYR A 178 7.66 7.27 -13.95
N GLU A 179 7.08 7.99 -12.98
CA GLU A 179 5.96 8.90 -13.24
C GLU A 179 6.27 9.93 -14.35
N HIS A 180 5.24 10.29 -15.11
CA HIS A 180 5.29 11.36 -16.09
C HIS A 180 4.80 12.68 -15.49
N THR A 181 5.69 13.67 -15.40
CA THR A 181 5.41 14.96 -14.74
C THR A 181 5.09 16.11 -15.68
N SER A 182 4.98 15.89 -16.99
CA SER A 182 4.87 16.97 -17.99
C SER A 182 3.43 17.45 -18.23
N GLY A 183 2.48 17.01 -17.40
CA GLY A 183 1.05 17.26 -17.57
C GLY A 183 0.45 16.58 -18.81
N GLY A 184 -0.87 16.74 -18.99
CA GLY A 184 -1.60 16.20 -20.15
C GLY A 184 -2.72 15.23 -19.77
N ASN A 185 -3.32 14.60 -20.79
CA ASN A 185 -4.38 13.62 -20.59
C ASN A 185 -3.83 12.26 -20.11
N GLN A 186 -4.73 11.36 -19.70
CA GLN A 186 -4.34 10.04 -19.21
C GLN A 186 -3.44 9.28 -20.19
N TRP A 187 -3.76 9.30 -21.49
CA TRP A 187 -2.94 8.64 -22.51
C TRP A 187 -1.48 9.11 -22.50
N ARG A 188 -1.25 10.44 -22.39
CA ARG A 188 0.12 10.99 -22.31
C ARG A 188 0.83 10.54 -21.05
N ARG A 189 0.11 10.43 -19.93
CA ARG A 189 0.67 9.89 -18.68
C ARG A 189 1.09 8.43 -18.83
N GLU A 190 0.20 7.56 -19.32
CA GLU A 190 0.50 6.15 -19.59
C GLU A 190 1.72 6.00 -20.53
N ASN A 191 1.75 6.78 -21.62
CA ASN A 191 2.84 6.74 -22.60
C ASN A 191 4.16 7.22 -22.00
N GLY A 192 4.12 8.32 -21.24
CA GLY A 192 5.30 8.87 -20.57
C GLY A 192 5.88 7.90 -19.55
N GLN A 193 5.02 7.26 -18.75
CA GLN A 193 5.41 6.22 -17.80
C GLN A 193 6.07 5.04 -18.51
N ALA A 194 5.44 4.52 -19.57
CA ALA A 194 5.99 3.42 -20.37
C ALA A 194 7.35 3.77 -21.00
N ARG A 195 7.52 4.99 -21.53
CA ARG A 195 8.81 5.46 -22.07
C ARG A 195 9.90 5.60 -21.01
N ASN A 196 9.55 6.03 -19.80
CA ASN A 196 10.49 6.11 -18.68
C ASN A 196 10.98 4.71 -18.27
N LEU A 197 10.08 3.72 -18.27
CA LEU A 197 10.40 2.32 -17.99
C LEU A 197 11.17 1.66 -19.14
N ALA A 198 10.84 1.96 -20.40
CA ALA A 198 11.60 1.49 -21.55
C ALA A 198 13.07 1.95 -21.48
N ARG A 199 13.31 3.24 -21.19
CA ARG A 199 14.66 3.77 -20.98
C ARG A 199 15.41 3.07 -19.84
N LEU A 200 14.72 2.73 -18.75
CA LEU A 200 15.30 1.94 -17.67
C LEU A 200 15.72 0.55 -18.17
N LEU A 201 14.84 -0.16 -18.88
CA LEU A 201 15.08 -1.52 -19.36
C LEU A 201 16.18 -1.58 -20.44
N ASP A 202 16.28 -0.56 -21.29
CA ASP A 202 17.36 -0.42 -22.27
C ASP A 202 18.72 -0.22 -21.59
N SER A 203 18.75 0.54 -20.49
CA SER A 203 19.97 0.72 -19.68
C SER A 203 20.35 -0.53 -18.87
N LEU A 204 19.47 -1.54 -18.82
CA LEU A 204 19.60 -2.74 -18.00
C LEU A 204 19.26 -4.04 -18.77
N PRO A 205 19.95 -4.35 -19.88
CA PRO A 205 19.54 -5.41 -20.82
C PRO A 205 19.40 -6.81 -20.20
N ASN A 206 20.14 -7.11 -19.12
CA ASN A 206 20.12 -8.41 -18.44
C ASN A 206 19.51 -8.38 -17.03
N SER A 207 18.99 -7.24 -16.57
CA SER A 207 18.49 -7.13 -15.19
C SER A 207 16.99 -7.39 -15.10
N LYS A 208 16.56 -7.96 -13.96
CA LYS A 208 15.14 -8.11 -13.64
C LYS A 208 14.61 -6.93 -12.85
N VAL A 209 13.40 -6.50 -13.18
CA VAL A 209 12.75 -5.31 -12.62
C VAL A 209 11.36 -5.67 -12.09
N VAL A 210 11.08 -5.25 -10.85
CA VAL A 210 9.72 -5.22 -10.31
C VAL A 210 9.15 -3.83 -10.61
N ILE A 211 7.94 -3.79 -11.17
CA ILE A 211 7.19 -2.55 -11.41
C ILE A 211 5.93 -2.59 -10.54
N TYR A 212 5.65 -1.48 -9.84
CA TYR A 212 4.52 -1.35 -8.94
C TYR A 212 3.65 -0.14 -9.32
N CYS A 213 2.39 -0.38 -9.68
CA CYS A 213 1.50 0.64 -10.24
C CYS A 213 0.11 0.65 -9.60
N GLY A 214 -0.64 1.73 -9.76
CA GLY A 214 -2.04 1.83 -9.39
C GLY A 214 -2.96 1.17 -10.40
N PHE A 215 -4.02 0.52 -9.92
CA PHE A 215 -5.19 0.12 -10.70
C PHE A 215 -4.87 -0.49 -12.08
N ASP A 216 -5.33 0.16 -13.15
CA ASP A 216 -5.37 -0.39 -14.50
C ASP A 216 -4.08 -0.16 -15.31
N HIS A 217 -3.06 0.48 -14.73
CA HIS A 217 -1.75 0.64 -15.39
C HIS A 217 -1.10 -0.69 -15.79
N ILE A 218 -1.47 -1.77 -15.12
CA ILE A 218 -0.94 -3.12 -15.32
C ILE A 218 -1.46 -3.83 -16.57
N MET A 219 -2.56 -3.36 -17.17
CA MET A 219 -3.24 -4.12 -18.22
C MET A 219 -2.41 -4.17 -19.49
N GLU A 220 -2.36 -5.35 -20.12
CA GLU A 220 -1.47 -5.63 -21.24
C GLU A 220 -2.05 -5.35 -22.62
N ASP A 221 -3.36 -5.15 -22.71
CA ASP A 221 -4.08 -4.83 -23.94
C ASP A 221 -4.71 -3.44 -23.88
N SER A 222 -5.02 -2.88 -25.06
CA SER A 222 -5.80 -1.65 -25.15
C SER A 222 -7.18 -1.85 -24.54
N ILE A 223 -7.56 -0.95 -23.63
CA ILE A 223 -8.92 -0.83 -23.15
C ILE A 223 -9.71 -0.12 -24.25
N ALA A 224 -10.83 -0.68 -24.71
CA ALA A 224 -11.66 -0.03 -25.71
C ALA A 224 -12.03 1.40 -25.25
N ASP A 225 -11.95 2.33 -26.19
CA ASP A 225 -12.05 3.78 -26.02
C ASP A 225 -10.90 4.47 -25.23
N TRP A 226 -9.85 4.78 -26.00
CA TRP A 226 -8.93 5.94 -25.89
C TRP A 226 -7.68 5.87 -24.98
N VAL A 227 -7.50 4.88 -24.10
CA VAL A 227 -6.27 4.80 -23.29
C VAL A 227 -5.67 3.39 -23.29
N THR A 228 -4.59 3.20 -24.05
CA THR A 228 -3.71 2.04 -23.91
C THR A 228 -2.94 2.15 -22.58
N PRO A 229 -3.03 1.19 -21.65
CA PRO A 229 -2.39 1.29 -20.34
C PRO A 229 -0.87 1.15 -20.39
N MET A 230 -0.19 1.55 -19.31
CA MET A 230 1.25 1.64 -19.20
C MET A 230 1.94 0.31 -19.55
N ALA A 231 1.46 -0.82 -19.03
CA ALA A 231 2.05 -2.14 -19.32
C ALA A 231 1.91 -2.53 -20.79
N ALA A 232 0.72 -2.34 -21.39
CA ALA A 232 0.49 -2.54 -22.83
C ALA A 232 1.43 -1.68 -23.69
N GLN A 233 1.59 -0.40 -23.33
CA GLN A 233 2.51 0.50 -24.04
C GLN A 233 3.97 0.10 -23.85
N LEU A 234 4.36 -0.34 -22.66
CA LEU A 234 5.71 -0.82 -22.35
C LEU A 234 6.06 -2.07 -23.17
N LYS A 235 5.14 -3.05 -23.24
CA LYS A 235 5.27 -4.25 -24.08
C LYS A 235 5.48 -3.88 -25.54
N LYS A 236 4.66 -2.97 -26.08
CA LYS A 236 4.81 -2.47 -27.46
C LYS A 236 6.14 -1.74 -27.71
N LEU A 237 6.60 -0.93 -26.76
CA LEU A 237 7.82 -0.13 -26.92
C LEU A 237 9.10 -0.97 -26.84
N THR A 238 9.09 -2.02 -26.02
CA THR A 238 10.31 -2.79 -25.69
C THR A 238 10.36 -4.18 -26.31
N GLY A 239 9.23 -4.70 -26.78
CA GLY A 239 9.08 -6.09 -27.20
C GLY A 239 9.17 -7.11 -26.04
N ILE A 240 9.25 -6.64 -24.79
CA ILE A 240 9.32 -7.50 -23.60
C ILE A 240 7.90 -7.79 -23.14
N ASP A 241 7.57 -9.06 -23.00
CA ASP A 241 6.33 -9.48 -22.36
C ASP A 241 6.48 -9.45 -20.82
N PRO A 242 5.79 -8.54 -20.09
CA PRO A 242 5.86 -8.52 -18.64
C PRO A 242 5.00 -9.63 -18.04
N TYR A 243 5.41 -10.21 -16.91
CA TYR A 243 4.50 -11.04 -16.12
C TYR A 243 3.65 -10.16 -15.20
N THR A 244 2.33 -10.15 -15.38
CA THR A 244 1.42 -9.24 -14.65
C THR A 244 0.56 -9.96 -13.60
N VAL A 245 0.57 -9.44 -12.36
CA VAL A 245 -0.22 -9.98 -11.24
C VAL A 245 -1.15 -8.91 -10.69
N ASP A 246 -2.44 -9.05 -10.95
CA ASP A 246 -3.47 -8.16 -10.42
C ASP A 246 -3.84 -8.55 -8.98
N GLN A 247 -3.81 -7.56 -8.07
CA GLN A 247 -4.09 -7.74 -6.65
C GLN A 247 -5.47 -7.20 -6.22
N ILE A 248 -6.28 -6.71 -7.17
CA ILE A 248 -7.51 -5.95 -6.90
C ILE A 248 -8.75 -6.81 -7.12
N VAL A 249 -8.81 -7.56 -8.23
CA VAL A 249 -10.05 -8.22 -8.68
C VAL A 249 -10.52 -9.33 -7.75
N LEU A 250 -9.59 -10.09 -7.15
CA LEU A 250 -9.89 -11.14 -6.18
C LEU A 250 -9.51 -10.70 -4.76
N SER A 251 -9.90 -9.47 -4.41
CA SER A 251 -9.82 -8.94 -3.06
C SER A 251 -11.21 -8.71 -2.46
N GLU A 252 -11.28 -8.60 -1.13
CA GLU A 252 -12.54 -8.36 -0.43
C GLU A 252 -13.04 -6.94 -0.63
N HIS A 253 -14.35 -6.79 -0.63
CA HIS A 253 -15.08 -5.53 -0.51
C HIS A 253 -15.70 -5.40 0.89
N SER A 254 -16.18 -4.21 1.21
CA SER A 254 -16.82 -3.88 2.50
C SER A 254 -18.12 -4.64 2.75
N ASP A 255 -18.76 -5.12 1.68
CA ASP A 255 -19.93 -5.98 1.70
C ASP A 255 -19.67 -7.21 0.81
N TYR A 256 -20.00 -8.40 1.31
CA TYR A 256 -19.81 -9.67 0.62
C TYR A 256 -20.51 -9.73 -0.76
N THR A 257 -21.62 -9.02 -0.93
CA THR A 257 -22.39 -8.93 -2.16
C THR A 257 -21.72 -8.08 -3.25
N LEU A 258 -20.73 -7.26 -2.88
CA LEU A 258 -19.93 -6.46 -3.80
C LEU A 258 -18.67 -7.18 -4.28
N ASN A 259 -18.28 -8.27 -3.62
CA ASN A 259 -17.15 -9.09 -4.05
C ASN A 259 -17.34 -9.58 -5.48
N ASN A 260 -16.22 -9.77 -6.18
CA ASN A 260 -16.21 -10.56 -7.40
C ASN A 260 -16.82 -11.96 -7.12
N PRO A 261 -17.80 -12.45 -7.90
CA PRO A 261 -18.39 -13.76 -7.66
C PRO A 261 -17.36 -14.91 -7.59
N TYR A 262 -16.27 -14.86 -8.36
CA TYR A 262 -15.19 -15.85 -8.25
C TYR A 262 -14.48 -15.80 -6.90
N PHE A 263 -14.32 -14.61 -6.29
CA PHE A 263 -13.77 -14.47 -4.93
C PHE A 263 -14.58 -15.30 -3.91
N ASN A 264 -15.90 -15.25 -4.02
CA ASN A 264 -16.83 -15.93 -3.11
C ASN A 264 -16.78 -17.47 -3.22
N LEU A 265 -16.35 -17.99 -4.37
CA LEU A 265 -16.18 -19.43 -4.61
C LEU A 265 -14.88 -19.98 -3.97
N ILE A 266 -13.88 -19.14 -3.75
CA ILE A 266 -12.56 -19.58 -3.27
C ILE A 266 -12.59 -19.83 -1.76
N LYS A 267 -12.08 -21.01 -1.33
CA LYS A 267 -12.03 -21.41 0.09
C LYS A 267 -10.63 -21.39 0.69
N ALA A 268 -9.64 -20.86 -0.03
CA ALA A 268 -8.27 -20.76 0.44
C ALA A 268 -8.16 -19.84 1.68
N LYS A 269 -7.31 -20.22 2.65
CA LYS A 269 -7.06 -19.46 3.88
C LYS A 269 -5.82 -18.55 3.80
N GLN A 270 -5.09 -18.64 2.70
CA GLN A 270 -3.86 -17.90 2.43
C GLN A 270 -3.94 -17.27 1.03
N TYR A 271 -3.03 -16.34 0.73
CA TYR A 271 -2.90 -15.79 -0.62
C TYR A 271 -2.72 -16.91 -1.64
N ALA A 272 -3.48 -16.86 -2.72
CA ALA A 272 -3.49 -17.91 -3.73
C ALA A 272 -3.48 -17.36 -5.16
N ILE A 273 -2.84 -18.11 -6.06
CA ILE A 273 -3.12 -18.05 -7.50
C ILE A 273 -3.97 -19.26 -7.84
N LEU A 274 -5.07 -19.03 -8.54
CA LEU A 274 -5.97 -20.11 -8.96
C LEU A 274 -5.38 -20.67 -10.25
N ALA A 275 -4.93 -21.92 -10.23
CA ALA A 275 -4.21 -22.52 -11.33
C ALA A 275 -4.99 -23.70 -11.93
N ASP A 276 -4.97 -23.82 -13.26
CA ASP A 276 -5.52 -24.96 -13.96
C ASP A 276 -4.62 -26.22 -13.85
N ARG A 277 -4.97 -27.30 -14.55
CA ARG A 277 -4.18 -28.55 -14.58
C ARG A 277 -2.83 -28.40 -15.29
N GLN A 278 -2.72 -27.45 -16.20
CA GLN A 278 -1.51 -27.10 -16.95
C GLN A 278 -0.65 -26.06 -16.21
N ASN A 279 -1.07 -25.65 -15.02
CA ASN A 279 -0.41 -24.64 -14.19
C ASN A 279 -0.42 -23.23 -14.81
N ASN A 280 -1.45 -22.93 -15.62
CA ASN A 280 -1.78 -21.56 -16.03
C ASN A 280 -2.65 -20.90 -14.96
N ALA A 281 -2.47 -19.60 -14.75
CA ALA A 281 -3.24 -18.85 -13.77
C ALA A 281 -4.61 -18.44 -14.34
N PHE A 282 -5.61 -18.47 -13.48
CA PHE A 282 -6.90 -17.84 -13.74
C PHE A 282 -6.71 -16.33 -13.87
N ASN A 283 -7.16 -15.80 -14.99
CA ASN A 283 -7.06 -14.38 -15.33
C ASN A 283 -8.36 -13.78 -15.87
N LYS A 284 -9.49 -14.51 -15.79
CA LYS A 284 -10.77 -14.02 -16.31
C LYS A 284 -11.27 -12.83 -15.49
N ARG A 285 -11.44 -11.70 -16.17
CA ARG A 285 -12.02 -10.47 -15.64
C ARG A 285 -13.37 -10.20 -16.30
N PHE A 286 -14.15 -9.28 -15.71
CA PHE A 286 -15.42 -8.83 -16.28
C PHE A 286 -15.26 -7.63 -17.23
N ASP A 287 -14.15 -6.92 -17.11
CA ASP A 287 -13.70 -5.99 -18.13
C ASP A 287 -12.77 -6.79 -19.06
N ASP A 288 -12.86 -6.65 -20.38
CA ASP A 288 -12.06 -7.43 -21.36
C ASP A 288 -10.53 -7.15 -21.29
N LYS A 289 -10.08 -6.55 -20.18
CA LYS A 289 -8.69 -6.20 -19.89
C LYS A 289 -7.92 -7.48 -19.55
N LYS A 290 -6.69 -7.57 -20.04
CA LYS A 290 -5.84 -8.75 -19.83
C LYS A 290 -4.71 -8.51 -18.85
N VAL A 291 -4.49 -9.51 -18.02
CA VAL A 291 -3.34 -9.71 -17.13
C VAL A 291 -3.02 -11.21 -17.11
N ASP A 292 -1.85 -11.61 -16.60
CA ASP A 292 -1.47 -13.02 -16.55
C ASP A 292 -2.07 -13.77 -15.37
N ALA A 293 -2.26 -13.10 -14.23
CA ALA A 293 -2.75 -13.74 -13.02
C ALA A 293 -3.55 -12.81 -12.12
N LEU A 294 -4.58 -13.36 -11.47
CA LEU A 294 -5.30 -12.70 -10.37
C LEU A 294 -4.83 -13.28 -9.03
N LEU A 295 -4.36 -12.41 -8.14
CA LEU A 295 -4.04 -12.74 -6.76
C LEU A 295 -5.30 -12.74 -5.91
N PHE A 296 -5.65 -13.92 -5.39
CA PHE A 296 -6.65 -14.03 -4.33
C PHE A 296 -6.06 -13.61 -2.99
N SER A 297 -6.72 -12.68 -2.33
CA SER A 297 -6.39 -12.21 -0.97
C SER A 297 -7.47 -12.69 0.03
N PRO A 298 -7.19 -13.63 0.95
CA PRO A 298 -8.22 -14.22 1.81
C PRO A 298 -8.90 -13.17 2.72
N PRO A 299 -10.18 -13.29 3.11
CA PRO A 299 -10.87 -12.27 3.89
C PRO A 299 -10.10 -11.75 5.12
N THR A 300 -10.17 -10.45 5.38
CA THR A 300 -9.50 -9.81 6.51
C THR A 300 -10.15 -10.22 7.82
N ARG A 301 -9.36 -10.87 8.68
CA ARG A 301 -9.66 -10.99 10.11
C ARG A 301 -9.16 -9.76 10.86
N TYR A 302 -9.90 -9.34 11.87
CA TYR A 302 -9.51 -8.26 12.78
C TYR A 302 -8.95 -8.82 14.09
N ILE A 303 -7.81 -8.29 14.50
CA ILE A 303 -7.17 -8.57 15.79
C ILE A 303 -6.74 -7.24 16.38
N TYR A 304 -7.09 -6.97 17.64
CA TYR A 304 -6.86 -5.69 18.30
C TYR A 304 -7.36 -4.49 17.47
N ASN A 305 -8.59 -4.56 16.97
CA ASN A 305 -9.22 -3.56 16.09
C ASN A 305 -8.44 -3.20 14.81
N ARG A 306 -7.40 -3.95 14.44
CA ARG A 306 -6.66 -3.78 13.19
C ARG A 306 -6.86 -5.00 12.28
N PRO A 307 -6.78 -4.83 10.95
CA PRO A 307 -6.59 -5.94 10.04
C PRO A 307 -5.37 -6.79 10.43
N HIS A 308 -5.51 -8.12 10.41
CA HIS A 308 -4.42 -9.03 10.82
C HIS A 308 -3.13 -8.84 10.00
N TRP A 309 -3.26 -8.46 8.73
CA TRP A 309 -2.13 -8.22 7.84
C TRP A 309 -1.29 -6.99 8.24
N THR A 310 -1.82 -6.07 9.07
CA THR A 310 -1.03 -4.95 9.65
C THR A 310 0.12 -5.47 10.51
N PHE A 311 0.02 -6.69 11.04
CA PHE A 311 1.05 -7.34 11.87
C PHE A 311 1.90 -8.37 11.12
N GLU A 312 1.82 -8.42 9.79
CA GLU A 312 2.68 -9.29 8.97
C GLU A 312 4.08 -8.67 8.74
N ASN A 313 4.94 -9.35 7.99
CA ASN A 313 6.28 -8.88 7.61
C ASN A 313 7.18 -8.50 8.80
N GLY A 314 7.06 -9.24 9.92
CA GLY A 314 7.90 -9.07 11.10
C GLY A 314 7.44 -7.99 12.08
N LYS A 315 6.27 -7.39 11.83
CA LYS A 315 5.58 -6.51 12.79
C LYS A 315 4.89 -7.34 13.87
N MET A 316 4.56 -6.69 14.97
CA MET A 316 3.78 -7.26 16.07
C MET A 316 2.89 -6.19 16.69
N ALA A 317 1.84 -6.65 17.38
CA ALA A 317 0.91 -5.78 18.09
C ALA A 317 1.56 -5.18 19.36
N TYR A 318 1.39 -3.87 19.54
CA TYR A 318 1.74 -3.13 20.74
C TYR A 318 0.51 -2.38 21.25
N LEU A 319 0.08 -2.67 22.47
CA LEU A 319 -1.00 -1.96 23.15
C LEU A 319 -0.41 -0.83 23.99
N LEU A 320 -0.78 0.40 23.67
CA LEU A 320 -0.37 1.57 24.44
C LEU A 320 -1.11 1.62 25.79
N ASN A 321 -0.37 1.90 26.87
CA ASN A 321 -1.01 2.09 28.17
C ASN A 321 -1.80 3.40 28.18
N LYS A 322 -3.11 3.34 28.39
CA LYS A 322 -3.99 4.51 28.45
C LYS A 322 -3.57 5.52 29.51
N ASP A 323 -3.03 5.06 30.65
CA ASP A 323 -2.63 5.94 31.75
C ASP A 323 -1.39 6.78 31.40
N SER A 324 -0.69 6.43 30.31
CA SER A 324 0.44 7.19 29.79
C SER A 324 0.04 8.28 28.79
N VAL A 325 -1.22 8.38 28.39
CA VAL A 325 -1.70 9.35 27.40
C VAL A 325 -2.09 10.65 28.09
N GLN A 326 -1.53 11.77 27.61
CA GLN A 326 -1.76 13.12 28.16
C GLN A 326 -2.42 14.08 27.17
N VAL A 327 -2.48 13.71 25.87
CA VAL A 327 -3.20 14.49 24.85
C VAL A 327 -4.69 14.20 24.86
N SER A 328 -5.49 15.08 24.25
CA SER A 328 -6.94 14.88 24.14
C SER A 328 -7.28 13.84 23.07
N TYR A 329 -8.46 13.21 23.17
CA TYR A 329 -9.06 12.47 22.07
C TYR A 329 -9.86 13.41 21.14
N PRO A 330 -9.97 13.10 19.83
CA PRO A 330 -9.20 12.09 19.12
C PRO A 330 -7.73 12.51 18.94
N PHE A 331 -6.83 11.54 18.82
CA PHE A 331 -5.43 11.76 18.45
C PHE A 331 -4.96 10.80 17.35
N LEU A 332 -3.97 11.22 16.58
CA LEU A 332 -3.18 10.34 15.71
C LEU A 332 -2.02 9.75 16.50
N ALA A 333 -1.91 8.42 16.53
CA ALA A 333 -0.75 7.72 17.05
C ALA A 333 0.16 7.31 15.89
N LYS A 334 1.32 7.96 15.78
CA LYS A 334 2.33 7.73 14.74
C LYS A 334 3.51 7.00 15.35
N VAL A 335 3.88 5.85 14.79
CA VAL A 335 5.01 5.05 15.27
C VAL A 335 6.24 5.31 14.39
N TYR A 336 7.39 5.57 15.00
CA TYR A 336 8.66 5.79 14.30
C TYR A 336 9.76 4.92 14.91
N PHE A 337 10.78 4.56 14.12
CA PHE A 337 12.00 4.02 14.72
C PHE A 337 12.72 5.10 15.52
N THR A 338 13.40 4.73 16.60
CA THR A 338 14.13 5.72 17.43
C THR A 338 15.28 6.37 16.66
N GLU A 339 15.85 5.68 15.67
CA GLU A 339 16.85 6.24 14.76
C GLU A 339 16.28 7.18 13.68
N ASN A 340 14.95 7.31 13.56
CA ASN A 340 14.37 8.24 12.60
C ASN A 340 14.45 9.67 13.09
N ASP A 341 14.85 10.56 12.20
CA ASP A 341 14.75 12.00 12.39
C ASP A 341 13.33 12.44 12.04
N ILE A 342 12.47 12.50 13.06
CA ILE A 342 11.05 12.84 12.89
C ILE A 342 10.83 14.28 12.44
N ASP A 343 11.81 15.17 12.70
CA ASP A 343 11.74 16.57 12.29
C ASP A 343 12.00 16.71 10.77
N ASN A 344 12.62 15.70 10.15
CA ASN A 344 12.87 15.60 8.72
C ASN A 344 11.76 14.88 7.93
N MET A 345 10.50 15.01 8.37
CA MET A 345 9.32 14.59 7.61
C MET A 345 9.31 13.09 7.24
N VAL A 346 9.95 12.25 8.06
CA VAL A 346 10.03 10.79 7.84
C VAL A 346 8.64 10.17 7.92
N ILE A 347 8.31 9.25 7.01
CA ILE A 347 7.05 8.51 7.08
C ILE A 347 7.09 7.64 8.35
N PRO A 348 6.00 7.50 9.12
CA PRO A 348 5.92 6.54 10.22
C PRO A 348 5.87 5.08 9.72
N ILE A 349 6.13 4.13 10.62
CA ILE A 349 5.99 2.69 10.35
C ILE A 349 4.54 2.22 10.52
N ASP A 350 3.75 2.93 11.31
CA ASP A 350 2.32 2.73 11.51
C ASP A 350 1.67 4.05 11.92
N ILE A 351 0.42 4.26 11.51
CA ILE A 351 -0.44 5.36 11.97
C ILE A 351 -1.80 4.77 12.30
N ILE A 352 -2.40 5.24 13.38
CA ILE A 352 -3.83 5.08 13.60
C ILE A 352 -4.43 6.29 14.31
N GLU A 353 -5.59 6.74 13.83
CA GLU A 353 -6.46 7.62 14.61
C GLU A 353 -7.17 6.84 15.72
N ILE A 354 -7.07 7.34 16.96
CA ILE A 354 -7.78 6.81 18.12
C ILE A 354 -8.77 7.87 18.58
N ARG A 355 -10.06 7.53 18.60
CA ARG A 355 -11.16 8.48 18.85
C ARG A 355 -11.66 8.50 20.29
N SER A 356 -11.31 7.48 21.08
CA SER A 356 -11.70 7.42 22.50
C SER A 356 -10.79 6.49 23.30
N GLU A 357 -10.84 6.61 24.63
CA GLU A 357 -10.15 5.68 25.54
C GLU A 357 -10.60 4.23 25.35
N LYS A 358 -11.91 4.00 25.12
CA LYS A 358 -12.46 2.67 24.84
C LYS A 358 -11.87 2.05 23.58
N GLU A 359 -11.62 2.87 22.57
CA GLU A 359 -10.95 2.43 21.35
C GLU A 359 -9.46 2.14 21.61
N LEU A 360 -8.76 3.01 22.35
CA LEU A 360 -7.35 2.83 22.68
C LEU A 360 -7.06 1.47 23.32
N VAL A 361 -7.83 1.09 24.35
CA VAL A 361 -7.57 -0.14 25.11
C VAL A 361 -7.70 -1.43 24.28
N ASN A 362 -8.38 -1.35 23.13
CA ASN A 362 -8.60 -2.48 22.23
C ASN A 362 -7.79 -2.40 20.94
N THR A 363 -7.07 -1.30 20.70
CA THR A 363 -6.43 -1.02 19.42
C THR A 363 -4.92 -1.08 19.57
N ALA A 364 -4.29 -1.99 18.82
CA ALA A 364 -2.84 -2.10 18.81
C ALA A 364 -2.20 -1.28 17.68
N MET A 365 -1.03 -0.71 17.97
CA MET A 365 -0.11 -0.21 16.97
C MET A 365 0.81 -1.33 16.49
N ALA A 366 1.26 -1.25 15.25
CA ALA A 366 2.19 -2.21 14.66
C ALA A 366 3.64 -1.74 14.83
N VAL A 367 4.48 -2.61 15.42
CA VAL A 367 5.88 -2.32 15.74
C VAL A 367 6.79 -3.47 15.32
N PHE A 368 8.07 -3.19 15.02
CA PHE A 368 9.04 -4.25 14.74
C PHE A 368 9.74 -4.71 16.02
N ARG A 369 9.58 -5.98 16.38
CA ARG A 369 10.06 -6.56 17.65
C ARG A 369 11.53 -6.28 17.99
N LYS A 370 12.40 -6.23 16.97
CA LYS A 370 13.87 -6.10 17.13
C LYS A 370 14.37 -4.66 16.97
N LYS A 371 13.49 -3.70 16.72
CA LYS A 371 13.84 -2.29 16.50
C LYS A 371 13.30 -1.46 17.66
N LYS A 372 14.06 -0.44 18.07
CA LYS A 372 13.56 0.53 19.04
C LYS A 372 12.61 1.48 18.32
N PHE A 373 11.57 1.92 19.02
CA PHE A 373 10.58 2.81 18.44
C PHE A 373 10.10 3.85 19.45
N ILE A 374 9.51 4.92 18.93
CA ILE A 374 8.77 5.92 19.68
C ILE A 374 7.35 5.98 19.14
N ILE A 375 6.42 6.47 19.95
CA ILE A 375 5.05 6.76 19.55
C ILE A 375 4.85 8.26 19.75
N GLN A 376 4.58 8.99 18.67
CA GLN A 376 4.17 10.38 18.71
C GLN A 376 2.64 10.42 18.67
N LEU A 377 2.03 11.02 19.68
CA LEU A 377 0.61 11.33 19.71
C LEU A 377 0.43 12.80 19.32
N THR A 378 -0.61 13.08 18.54
CA THR A 378 -0.99 14.44 18.15
C THR A 378 -2.51 14.55 18.20
N ASP A 379 -3.05 15.47 19.01
CA ASP A 379 -4.50 15.72 19.08
C ASP A 379 -4.96 16.79 18.07
N THR A 380 -6.26 17.00 17.97
CA THR A 380 -6.87 17.96 17.03
C THR A 380 -6.53 19.43 17.34
N LYS A 381 -5.99 19.72 18.52
CA LYS A 381 -5.53 21.07 18.91
C LYS A 381 -4.05 21.28 18.62
N GLY A 382 -3.37 20.26 18.09
CA GLY A 382 -1.93 20.28 17.82
C GLY A 382 -1.06 20.00 19.04
N ASN A 383 -1.64 19.55 20.16
CA ASN A 383 -0.81 19.13 21.30
C ASN A 383 -0.13 17.81 20.93
N THR A 384 1.18 17.73 21.21
CA THR A 384 1.98 16.54 20.90
C THR A 384 2.52 15.88 22.16
N GLN A 385 2.67 14.57 22.12
CA GLN A 385 3.30 13.78 23.18
C GLN A 385 4.18 12.68 22.58
N ILE A 386 5.42 12.55 23.06
CA ILE A 386 6.32 11.46 22.64
C ILE A 386 6.42 10.42 23.76
N ILE A 387 5.99 9.21 23.46
CA ILE A 387 6.09 8.04 24.33
C ILE A 387 7.25 7.16 23.86
N ARG A 388 8.11 6.75 24.80
CA ARG A 388 9.26 5.87 24.55
C ARG A 388 9.05 4.55 25.31
N PRO A 389 8.48 3.52 24.65
CA PRO A 389 8.24 2.24 25.30
C PRO A 389 9.53 1.61 25.83
N GLY A 390 9.50 1.12 27.07
CA GLY A 390 10.62 0.38 27.66
C GLY A 390 10.91 -0.93 26.90
N ARG A 391 12.15 -1.44 27.00
CA ARG A 391 12.64 -2.65 26.29
C ARG A 391 11.81 -3.94 26.50
N ARG A 392 10.85 -3.98 27.43
CA ARG A 392 10.06 -5.17 27.75
C ARG A 392 8.71 -5.14 27.04
N ILE A 393 8.69 -5.59 25.79
CA ILE A 393 7.43 -6.04 25.17
C ILE A 393 7.05 -7.35 25.87
N ARG A 394 6.00 -7.32 26.71
CA ARG A 394 5.52 -8.50 27.44
C ARG A 394 5.12 -9.58 26.43
N LYS A 395 5.69 -10.79 26.57
CA LYS A 395 5.14 -11.99 25.93
C LYS A 395 3.74 -12.22 26.51
N LYS A 396 2.71 -12.18 25.69
CA LYS A 396 1.50 -12.95 25.91
C LYS A 396 1.29 -13.83 24.70
#